data_AF-A0A453R547-F1
#
_entry.id   AF-A0A453R547-F1
#
_cell.length_a   1.000
_cell.length_b   1.000
_cell.length_c   1.000
_cell.angle_alpha   90.00
_cell.angle_beta   90.00
_cell.angle_gamma   90.00
#
_symmetry.space_group_name_H-M   'P 1'
#
loop_
_entity.id
_entity.type
_entity.pdbx_description
1 polymer ?
#
loop_
_entity_poly.entity_id
_entity_poly.type
_entity_poly.pdbx_seq_one_letter_code
_entity_poly.pdbx_strand_id
1 'polypeptide(L)'
;MVQKIAKDSDDRMQFKRIADLWEKRETSRNSATSEMKEDPVRDEIKEMKDMVVNDGGKPGSEVYFHALELFTKKEHRDVFSALKEEDSTVRLEWINKAWETFMKKI
;
A
#
# COMPACT_ATOMS: atom_id res chain seq x y z
N MET A 1 -5.57 26.94 -15.67
CA MET A 1 -4.79 25.77 -16.15
C MET A 1 -3.38 25.67 -15.53
N VAL A 2 -2.83 26.73 -14.92
CA VAL A 2 -1.47 26.70 -14.33
C VAL A 2 -1.39 26.05 -12.93
N GLN A 3 -2.44 26.17 -12.10
CA GLN A 3 -2.44 25.63 -10.72
C GLN A 3 -2.50 24.09 -10.63
N LYS A 4 -3.10 23.43 -11.63
CA LYS A 4 -3.23 21.96 -11.66
C LYS A 4 -1.93 21.26 -12.04
N ILE A 5 -1.08 21.93 -12.84
CA ILE A 5 0.24 21.40 -13.26
C ILE A 5 1.27 21.54 -12.14
N ALA A 6 1.17 22.59 -11.31
CA ALA A 6 2.09 22.80 -10.19
C ALA A 6 1.86 21.80 -9.04
N LYS A 7 0.60 21.54 -8.66
CA LYS A 7 0.27 20.64 -7.55
C LYS A 7 0.55 19.16 -7.85
N ASP A 8 0.25 18.70 -9.07
CA ASP A 8 0.59 17.34 -9.55
C ASP A 8 2.11 17.11 -9.66
N SER A 9 2.91 18.18 -9.85
CA SER A 9 4.37 18.09 -9.92
C SER A 9 5.03 18.02 -8.54
N ASP A 10 4.41 18.64 -7.53
CA ASP A 10 4.92 18.68 -6.16
C ASP A 10 4.60 17.36 -5.43
N ASP A 11 3.38 16.83 -5.60
CA ASP A 11 2.98 15.54 -5.03
C ASP A 11 3.85 14.39 -5.58
N ARG A 12 4.15 14.39 -6.89
CA ARG A 12 5.08 13.39 -7.47
C ARG A 12 6.51 13.53 -6.97
N MET A 13 6.96 14.72 -6.61
CA MET A 13 8.31 14.92 -6.06
C MET A 13 8.42 14.48 -4.60
N GLN A 14 7.36 14.63 -3.80
CA GLN A 14 7.34 14.15 -2.42
C GLN A 14 7.27 12.62 -2.34
N PHE A 15 6.46 11.97 -3.19
CA PHE A 15 6.44 10.51 -3.29
C PHE A 15 7.79 9.93 -3.73
N LYS A 16 8.45 10.58 -4.71
CA LYS A 16 9.78 10.16 -5.17
C LYS A 16 10.85 10.29 -4.07
N ARG A 17 10.80 11.34 -3.25
CA ARG A 17 11.70 11.47 -2.08
C ARG A 17 11.47 10.41 -1.01
N ILE A 18 10.22 10.03 -0.74
CA ILE A 18 9.91 9.03 0.29
C ILE A 18 10.29 7.63 -0.19
N ALA A 19 10.09 7.32 -1.48
CA ALA A 19 10.54 6.07 -2.09
C ALA A 19 12.08 5.93 -2.09
N ASP A 20 12.79 6.99 -2.45
CA ASP A 20 14.26 6.98 -2.48
C ASP A 20 14.88 6.86 -1.07
N LEU A 21 14.21 7.38 -0.03
CA LEU A 21 14.62 7.21 1.38
C LEU A 21 14.41 5.78 1.88
N TRP A 22 13.36 5.11 1.39
CA TRP A 22 13.11 3.69 1.64
C TRP A 22 14.19 2.82 1.00
N GLU A 23 14.53 3.07 -0.27
CA GLU A 23 15.54 2.31 -1.01
C GLU A 23 16.96 2.45 -0.42
N LYS A 24 17.32 3.64 0.08
CA LYS A 24 18.58 3.88 0.79
C LYS A 24 18.66 3.23 2.18
N ARG A 25 17.54 3.10 2.88
CA ARG A 25 17.48 2.44 4.18
C ARG A 25 17.53 0.92 4.06
N GLU A 26 16.98 0.37 2.98
CA GLU A 26 17.03 -1.07 2.69
C GLU A 26 18.44 -1.50 2.27
N THR A 27 19.15 -0.67 1.49
CA THR A 27 20.54 -0.95 1.07
C THR A 27 21.56 -0.83 2.21
N SER A 28 21.33 0.03 3.22
CA SER A 28 22.21 0.10 4.41
C SER A 28 22.00 -1.08 5.39
N ARG A 29 20.82 -1.72 5.38
CA ARG A 29 20.50 -2.93 6.15
C ARG A 29 21.25 -4.18 5.67
N ASN A 30 21.79 -4.18 4.45
CA ASN A 30 22.41 -5.37 3.85
C ASN A 30 23.94 -5.44 4.00
N SER A 31 24.57 -4.51 4.73
CA SER A 31 26.05 -4.37 4.74
C SER A 31 26.77 -4.80 6.03
N ALA A 32 26.12 -5.32 7.07
CA ALA A 32 26.87 -5.79 8.25
C ALA A 32 26.16 -6.94 9.00
N THR A 33 26.54 -8.17 8.66
CA THR A 33 26.54 -9.39 9.51
C THR A 33 25.58 -9.42 10.71
N SER A 34 24.28 -9.39 10.45
CA SER A 34 23.23 -9.72 11.41
C SER A 34 22.20 -10.52 10.65
N GLU A 35 21.77 -11.66 11.17
CA GLU A 35 20.57 -12.34 10.68
C GLU A 35 19.48 -11.29 10.50
N MET A 36 19.01 -11.17 9.26
CA MET A 36 18.02 -10.20 8.86
C MET A 36 16.72 -10.62 9.56
N LYS A 37 16.44 -10.03 10.74
CA LYS A 37 15.15 -10.24 11.40
C LYS A 37 14.07 -9.80 10.42
N GLU A 38 13.36 -10.78 9.89
CA GLU A 38 12.20 -10.59 9.03
C GLU A 38 11.23 -9.64 9.77
N ASP A 39 10.76 -8.60 9.08
CA ASP A 39 9.78 -7.68 9.64
C ASP A 39 8.40 -8.30 9.38
N PRO A 40 7.74 -8.85 10.42
CA PRO A 40 6.49 -9.59 10.22
C PRO A 40 5.38 -8.72 9.63
N VAL A 41 5.44 -7.39 9.82
CA VAL A 41 4.48 -6.46 9.21
C VAL A 41 4.72 -6.34 7.71
N ARG A 42 5.97 -6.42 7.27
CA ARG A 42 6.32 -6.38 5.86
C ARG A 42 5.85 -7.64 5.13
N ASP A 43 5.96 -8.79 5.77
CA ASP A 43 5.48 -10.06 5.23
C ASP A 43 3.95 -10.09 5.18
N GLU A 44 3.26 -9.61 6.23
CA GLU A 44 1.80 -9.43 6.23
C GLU A 44 1.34 -8.57 5.05
N ILE A 45 1.96 -7.39 4.85
CA ILE A 45 1.62 -6.49 3.75
C ILE A 45 1.88 -7.14 2.40
N LYS A 46 2.96 -7.93 2.28
CA LYS A 46 3.30 -8.66 1.06
C LYS A 46 2.23 -9.70 0.73
N GLU A 47 1.80 -10.49 1.71
CA GLU A 47 0.72 -11.48 1.54
C GLU A 47 -0.59 -10.81 1.12
N MET A 48 -0.99 -9.72 1.80
CA MET A 48 -2.20 -8.98 1.45
C MET A 48 -2.13 -8.36 0.06
N LYS A 49 -0.98 -7.83 -0.34
CA LYS A 49 -0.76 -7.31 -1.69
C LYS A 49 -0.93 -8.42 -2.73
N ASP A 50 -0.33 -9.58 -2.50
CA ASP A 50 -0.42 -10.72 -3.41
C ASP A 50 -1.89 -11.19 -3.53
N MET A 51 -2.63 -11.18 -2.43
CA MET A 51 -4.08 -11.44 -2.43
C MET A 51 -4.86 -10.44 -3.30
N VAL A 52 -4.59 -9.14 -3.17
CA VAL A 52 -5.23 -8.11 -4.01
C VAL A 52 -4.94 -8.32 -5.49
N VAL A 53 -3.72 -8.73 -5.83
CA VAL A 53 -3.34 -9.05 -7.23
C VAL A 53 -4.11 -10.28 -7.72
N ASN A 54 -4.20 -11.33 -6.90
CA ASN A 54 -4.94 -12.55 -7.22
C ASN A 54 -6.45 -12.30 -7.39
N ASP A 55 -7.00 -11.34 -6.66
CA ASP A 55 -8.39 -10.90 -6.79
C ASP A 55 -8.66 -10.10 -8.06
N GLY A 56 -7.61 -9.71 -8.80
CA GLY A 56 -7.71 -8.93 -10.05
C GLY A 56 -7.31 -7.46 -9.91
N GLY A 57 -6.85 -7.04 -8.73
CA GLY A 57 -6.27 -5.71 -8.48
C GLY A 57 -4.92 -5.56 -9.19
N LYS A 58 -4.94 -5.05 -10.42
CA LYS A 58 -3.73 -4.89 -11.23
C LYS A 58 -2.77 -3.89 -10.59
N PRO A 59 -1.46 -4.18 -10.51
CA PRO A 59 -0.47 -3.19 -10.07
C PRO A 59 -0.60 -1.86 -10.83
N GLY A 60 -0.72 -0.75 -10.10
CA GLY A 60 -0.91 0.59 -10.66
C GLY A 60 -2.35 0.97 -11.00
N SER A 61 -3.31 0.06 -10.83
CA SER A 61 -4.74 0.40 -10.84
C SER A 61 -5.14 1.18 -9.59
N GLU A 62 -6.27 1.87 -9.67
CA GLU A 62 -6.84 2.64 -8.54
C GLU A 62 -7.12 1.75 -7.32
N VAL A 63 -7.75 0.58 -7.49
CA VAL A 63 -8.02 -0.35 -6.38
C VAL A 63 -6.72 -0.88 -5.74
N TYR A 64 -5.67 -1.07 -6.53
CA TYR A 64 -4.36 -1.48 -6.01
C TYR A 64 -3.69 -0.35 -5.22
N PHE A 65 -3.81 0.89 -5.69
CA PHE A 65 -3.33 2.06 -4.96
C PHE A 65 -4.10 2.24 -3.63
N HIS A 66 -5.43 2.14 -3.66
CA HIS A 66 -6.27 2.19 -2.46
C HIS A 66 -5.86 1.13 -1.43
N ALA A 67 -5.63 -0.10 -1.87
CA ALA A 67 -5.20 -1.19 -0.98
C ALA A 67 -3.88 -0.86 -0.26
N LEU A 68 -2.86 -0.41 -1.01
CA LEU A 68 -1.55 -0.10 -0.43
C LEU A 68 -1.64 1.03 0.60
N GLU A 69 -2.40 2.09 0.30
CA GLU A 69 -2.60 3.20 1.23
C GLU A 69 -3.38 2.76 2.47
N LEU A 70 -4.41 1.91 2.31
CA LEU A 70 -5.15 1.36 3.46
C LEU A 70 -4.26 0.49 4.34
N PHE A 71 -3.40 -0.35 3.77
CA PHE A 71 -2.53 -1.28 4.50
C PHE A 71 -1.43 -0.60 5.33
N THR A 72 -1.22 0.71 5.16
CA THR A 72 -0.37 1.48 6.07
C THR A 72 -0.87 1.46 7.53
N LYS A 73 -2.18 1.27 7.75
CA LYS A 73 -2.79 1.17 9.08
C LYS A 73 -3.13 -0.27 9.45
N LYS A 74 -2.73 -0.67 10.66
CA LYS A 74 -3.00 -2.02 11.20
C LYS A 74 -4.49 -2.36 11.24
N GLU A 75 -5.34 -1.40 11.62
CA GLU A 75 -6.80 -1.63 11.71
C GLU A 75 -7.42 -2.04 10.37
N HIS A 76 -6.96 -1.47 9.26
CA HIS A 76 -7.42 -1.85 7.94
C HIS A 76 -6.87 -3.22 7.52
N ARG A 77 -5.62 -3.52 7.88
CA ARG A 77 -5.01 -4.83 7.64
C ARG A 77 -5.76 -5.93 8.40
N ASP A 78 -6.07 -5.72 9.67
CA ASP A 78 -6.83 -6.68 10.49
C ASP A 78 -8.21 -6.99 9.86
N VAL A 79 -8.91 -5.97 9.39
CA VAL A 79 -10.22 -6.13 8.72
C VAL A 79 -10.07 -6.85 7.39
N PHE A 80 -9.09 -6.49 6.56
CA PHE A 80 -8.86 -7.17 5.29
C PHE A 80 -8.47 -8.64 5.47
N SER A 81 -7.62 -8.94 6.45
CA SER A 81 -7.28 -10.31 6.87
C SER A 81 -8.50 -11.15 7.25
N ALA A 82 -9.49 -10.54 7.92
CA ALA A 82 -10.72 -11.24 8.28
C ALA A 82 -11.56 -11.64 7.04
N LEU A 83 -11.33 -11.01 5.89
CA LEU A 83 -12.00 -11.29 4.61
C LEU A 83 -11.21 -12.27 3.73
N LYS A 84 -10.13 -12.90 4.23
CA LYS A 84 -9.26 -13.78 3.42
C LYS A 84 -9.98 -14.97 2.79
N GLU A 85 -11.03 -15.48 3.44
CA GLU A 85 -11.82 -16.63 2.98
C GLU A 85 -13.02 -16.21 2.11
N GLU A 86 -13.28 -14.91 1.98
CA GLU A 86 -14.41 -14.39 1.21
C GLU A 86 -14.13 -14.42 -0.31
N ASP A 87 -15.13 -14.05 -1.11
CA ASP A 87 -14.92 -13.90 -2.56
C ASP A 87 -14.03 -12.68 -2.89
N SER A 88 -13.27 -12.81 -3.98
CA SER A 88 -12.44 -11.72 -4.53
C SER A 88 -13.20 -10.40 -4.69
N THR A 89 -14.47 -10.46 -5.12
CA THR A 89 -15.34 -9.30 -5.31
C THR A 89 -15.61 -8.58 -4.00
N VAL A 90 -15.83 -9.33 -2.90
CA VAL A 90 -16.09 -8.77 -1.57
C VAL A 90 -14.87 -8.01 -1.05
N ARG A 91 -13.68 -8.59 -1.21
CA ARG A 91 -12.42 -7.95 -0.81
C ARG A 91 -12.15 -6.68 -1.60
N LEU A 92 -12.30 -6.71 -2.92
CA LEU A 92 -12.10 -5.54 -3.77
C LEU A 92 -13.15 -4.44 -3.52
N GLU A 93 -14.40 -4.82 -3.29
CA GLU A 93 -15.46 -3.87 -2.94
C GLU A 93 -15.20 -3.22 -1.58
N TRP A 94 -14.74 -4.00 -0.59
CA TRP A 94 -14.33 -3.47 0.70
C TRP A 94 -13.21 -2.44 0.55
N ILE A 95 -12.17 -2.70 -0.25
CA ILE A 95 -11.07 -1.76 -0.49
C ILE A 95 -11.61 -0.41 -0.99
N ASN A 96 -12.50 -0.43 -1.98
CA ASN A 96 -13.06 0.80 -2.54
C ASN A 96 -13.97 1.53 -1.53
N LYS A 97 -14.83 0.80 -0.80
CA LYS A 97 -15.68 1.39 0.24
C LYS A 97 -14.87 1.97 1.40
N ALA A 98 -13.83 1.27 1.84
CA ALA A 98 -12.93 1.73 2.89
C ALA A 98 -12.19 3.00 2.47
N TRP A 99 -11.71 3.06 1.23
CA TRP A 99 -11.08 4.26 0.68
C TRP A 99 -12.02 5.49 0.71
N GLU A 100 -13.23 5.35 0.19
CA GLU A 100 -14.23 6.44 0.18
C GLU A 100 -14.63 6.87 1.61
N THR A 101 -14.63 5.93 2.55
CA THR A 101 -15.05 6.19 3.94
C THR A 101 -13.95 6.87 4.75
N PHE A 102 -12.71 6.37 4.65
CA PHE A 102 -11.63 6.73 5.55
C PHE A 102 -10.61 7.71 4.96
N MET A 103 -10.42 7.70 3.63
CA MET A 103 -9.32 8.42 2.99
C MET A 103 -9.79 9.61 2.15
N LYS A 104 -10.98 9.55 1.54
CA LYS A 104 -11.48 10.63 0.67
C LYS A 104 -12.22 11.77 1.39
N LYS A 105 -12.52 11.60 2.68
CA LYS A 105 -13.18 12.62 3.51
C LYS A 105 -12.23 13.61 4.18
N ILE A 106 -10.92 13.50 3.93
CA ILE A 106 -9.88 14.44 4.37
C ILE A 106 -9.54 15.35 3.20
#